data_AF-A0AAU1Y4Q6-F1
#
_entry.id   AF-A0AAU1Y4Q6-F1
#
_cell.length_a   1.000
_cell.length_b   1.000
_cell.length_c   1.000
_cell.angle_alpha   90.00
_cell.angle_beta   90.00
_cell.angle_gamma   90.00
#
_symmetry.space_group_name_H-M   'P 1'
#
loop_
_entity.id
_entity.type
_entity.pdbx_description
1 polymer ?
#
loop_
_entity_poly.entity_id
_entity_poly.type
_entity_poly.pdbx_seq_one_letter_code
_entity_poly.pdbx_strand_id
1 'polypeptide(L)'
;MTIITVNAPRGRLGLEQRRELAETLTDAVLVPEVGQPAPAARVGFQVHFVERERDMMAIGGRLLSDADQELDVMVIDIAVMDAAWQPDVRGQVIERVLAALAAAFGLEKPSPTWWVNFRVIDEGSWGSSGGVLSVLPLLDSGVFTEERVKAVRAALGV
;
A
#
# COMPACT_ATOMS: atom_id res chain seq x y z
N MET A 1 -2.88 10.67 -3.25
CA MET A 1 -2.85 9.74 -4.40
C MET A 1 -1.87 8.64 -4.06
N THR A 2 -2.24 7.39 -4.31
CA THR A 2 -1.47 6.25 -3.80
C THR A 2 -1.51 5.10 -4.80
N ILE A 3 -0.35 4.47 -5.04
CA ILE A 3 -0.25 3.23 -5.81
C ILE A 3 0.22 2.12 -4.89
N ILE A 4 -0.52 1.01 -4.88
CA ILE A 4 -0.19 -0.21 -4.14
C ILE A 4 0.07 -1.30 -5.18
N THR A 5 1.28 -1.82 -5.26
CA THR A 5 1.64 -2.91 -6.16
C THR A 5 1.84 -4.20 -5.37
N VAL A 6 1.01 -5.20 -5.63
CA VAL A 6 1.12 -6.54 -5.04
C VAL A 6 1.90 -7.42 -6.01
N ASN A 7 3.14 -7.77 -5.64
CA ASN A 7 4.00 -8.68 -6.38
C ASN A 7 3.89 -10.09 -5.80
N ALA A 8 3.47 -11.06 -6.60
CA ALA A 8 3.27 -12.44 -6.15
C ALA A 8 3.68 -13.47 -7.23
N PRO A 9 3.95 -14.73 -6.85
CA PRO A 9 4.04 -15.83 -7.80
C PRO A 9 2.75 -16.00 -8.59
N ARG A 10 2.85 -16.40 -9.85
CA ARG A 10 1.70 -16.68 -10.71
C ARG A 10 0.83 -17.77 -10.12
N GLY A 11 -0.49 -17.57 -10.15
CA GLY A 11 -1.48 -18.50 -9.61
C GLY A 11 -1.68 -18.39 -8.10
N ARG A 12 -0.89 -17.56 -7.40
CA ARG A 12 -1.04 -17.34 -5.96
C ARG A 12 -2.30 -16.56 -5.60
N LEU A 13 -2.78 -15.70 -6.52
CA LEU A 13 -3.92 -14.79 -6.31
C LEU A 13 -5.10 -15.16 -7.23
N GLY A 14 -6.19 -15.65 -6.64
CA GLY A 14 -7.45 -15.83 -7.35
C GLY A 14 -8.16 -14.51 -7.66
N LEU A 15 -9.24 -14.55 -8.43
CA LEU A 15 -10.03 -13.37 -8.75
C LEU A 15 -10.71 -12.77 -7.50
N GLU A 16 -11.28 -13.61 -6.64
CA GLU A 16 -11.94 -13.14 -5.41
C GLU A 16 -10.94 -12.52 -4.44
N GLN A 17 -9.76 -13.12 -4.26
CA GLN A 17 -8.72 -12.50 -3.44
C GLN A 17 -8.27 -11.16 -4.01
N ARG A 18 -8.15 -11.03 -5.34
CA ARG A 18 -7.81 -9.72 -5.95
C ARG A 18 -8.90 -8.68 -5.72
N ARG A 19 -10.18 -9.05 -5.75
CA ARG A 19 -11.28 -8.13 -5.43
C ARG A 19 -11.24 -7.68 -3.98
N GLU A 20 -11.12 -8.62 -3.06
CA GLU A 20 -11.02 -8.34 -1.63
C GLU A 20 -9.80 -7.47 -1.31
N LEU A 21 -8.63 -7.83 -1.84
CA LEU A 21 -7.39 -7.08 -1.62
C LEU A 21 -7.42 -5.70 -2.26
N ALA A 22 -8.09 -5.51 -3.40
CA ALA A 22 -8.20 -4.18 -4.01
C ALA A 22 -8.90 -3.19 -3.06
N GLU A 23 -9.93 -3.63 -2.35
CA GLU A 23 -10.63 -2.80 -1.37
C GLU A 23 -9.85 -2.68 -0.06
N THR A 24 -9.47 -3.81 0.54
CA THR A 24 -8.88 -3.83 1.88
C THR A 24 -7.49 -3.20 1.94
N LEU A 25 -6.66 -3.37 0.89
CA LEU A 25 -5.37 -2.69 0.81
C LEU A 25 -5.52 -1.18 0.62
N THR A 26 -6.54 -0.74 -0.13
CA THR A 26 -6.86 0.69 -0.28
C THR A 26 -7.16 1.29 1.09
N ASP A 27 -8.06 0.68 1.85
CA ASP A 27 -8.44 1.18 3.18
C ASP A 27 -7.29 1.09 4.20
N ALA A 28 -6.44 0.06 4.09
CA ALA A 28 -5.27 -0.12 4.96
C ALA A 28 -4.29 1.05 4.89
N VAL A 29 -4.18 1.72 3.74
CA VAL A 29 -3.35 2.92 3.57
C VAL A 29 -4.16 4.20 3.81
N LEU A 30 -5.39 4.26 3.29
CA LEU A 30 -6.26 5.43 3.34
C LEU A 30 -6.59 5.86 4.77
N VAL A 31 -6.98 4.91 5.64
CA VAL A 31 -7.42 5.24 6.99
C VAL A 31 -6.31 5.91 7.82
N PRO A 32 -5.07 5.38 7.86
CA PRO A 32 -3.94 6.10 8.46
C PRO A 32 -3.63 7.46 7.81
N GLU A 33 -3.77 7.56 6.48
CA GLU A 33 -3.48 8.80 5.74
C GLU A 33 -4.37 9.96 6.19
N VAL A 34 -5.68 9.70 6.20
CA VAL A 34 -6.71 10.74 6.41
C VAL A 34 -7.24 10.76 7.85
N GLY A 35 -6.96 9.72 8.64
CA GLY A 35 -7.31 9.61 10.06
C GLY A 35 -8.67 8.97 10.34
N GLN A 36 -9.42 8.59 9.30
CA GLN A 36 -10.76 8.02 9.42
C GLN A 36 -11.14 7.19 8.18
N PRO A 37 -12.17 6.32 8.25
CA PRO A 37 -12.78 5.74 7.05
C PRO A 37 -13.36 6.84 6.16
N ALA A 38 -12.92 6.90 4.90
CA ALA A 38 -13.41 7.88 3.93
C ALA A 38 -13.57 7.24 2.54
N PRO A 39 -14.68 6.53 2.26
CA PRO A 39 -14.89 5.86 0.97
C PRO A 39 -14.75 6.79 -0.25
N ALA A 40 -15.11 8.06 -0.10
CA ALA A 40 -14.97 9.07 -1.16
C ALA A 40 -13.50 9.31 -1.57
N ALA A 41 -12.53 9.09 -0.67
CA ALA A 41 -11.11 9.27 -0.96
C ALA A 41 -10.48 8.08 -1.71
N ARG A 42 -11.17 6.93 -1.80
CA ARG A 42 -10.67 5.72 -2.50
C ARG A 42 -10.35 5.98 -3.98
N VAL A 43 -10.98 6.97 -4.61
CA VAL A 43 -10.71 7.36 -6.01
C VAL A 43 -9.26 7.80 -6.24
N GLY A 44 -8.55 8.20 -5.19
CA GLY A 44 -7.14 8.57 -5.25
C GLY A 44 -6.17 7.38 -5.23
N PHE A 45 -6.66 6.14 -5.18
CA PHE A 45 -5.87 4.93 -4.97
C PHE A 45 -5.92 4.01 -6.20
N GLN A 46 -4.81 3.33 -6.46
CA GLN A 46 -4.75 2.24 -7.42
C GLN A 46 -4.08 1.03 -6.79
N VAL A 47 -4.64 -0.15 -7.05
CA VAL A 47 -4.04 -1.44 -6.66
C VAL A 47 -3.66 -2.20 -7.93
N HIS A 48 -2.39 -2.51 -8.09
CA HIS A 48 -1.84 -3.25 -9.23
C HIS A 48 -1.44 -4.65 -8.76
N PHE A 49 -1.93 -5.68 -9.43
CA PHE A 49 -1.52 -7.06 -9.18
C PHE A 49 -0.52 -7.50 -10.25
N VAL A 50 0.72 -7.78 -9.84
CA VAL A 50 1.81 -8.17 -10.71
C VAL A 50 2.25 -9.59 -10.36
N GLU A 51 1.85 -10.54 -11.21
CA GLU A 51 2.21 -11.94 -11.06
C GLU A 51 3.45 -12.28 -11.89
N ARG A 52 4.38 -13.04 -11.31
CA ARG A 52 5.60 -13.50 -11.98
C ARG A 52 5.74 -15.01 -11.88
N GLU A 53 6.37 -15.60 -12.87
CA GLU A 53 6.75 -17.02 -12.78
C GLU A 53 7.76 -17.23 -11.63
N ARG A 54 7.80 -18.45 -11.09
CA ARG A 54 8.63 -18.76 -9.91
C ARG A 54 10.15 -18.66 -10.19
N ASP A 55 10.56 -18.80 -11.44
CA ASP A 55 11.93 -18.61 -11.92
C ASP A 55 12.31 -17.12 -12.14
N MET A 56 11.36 -16.19 -11.96
CA MET A 56 11.58 -14.74 -12.03
C MET A 56 11.64 -14.07 -10.66
N MET A 57 11.59 -14.86 -9.59
CA MET A 57 11.61 -14.39 -8.21
C MET A 57 12.65 -15.19 -7.43
N ALA A 58 13.34 -14.52 -6.50
CA ALA A 58 14.34 -15.14 -5.64
C ALA A 58 14.21 -14.63 -4.21
N ILE A 59 14.55 -15.48 -3.24
CA ILE A 59 14.67 -15.11 -1.83
C ILE A 59 15.87 -15.85 -1.23
N GLY A 60 16.65 -15.17 -0.39
CA GLY A 60 17.87 -15.75 0.19
C GLY A 60 18.93 -16.16 -0.85
N GLY A 61 18.93 -15.54 -2.02
CA GLY A 61 19.89 -15.83 -3.10
C GLY A 61 19.57 -17.07 -3.95
N ARG A 62 18.35 -17.61 -3.88
CA ARG A 62 17.89 -18.75 -4.71
C ARG A 62 16.55 -18.43 -5.38
N LEU A 63 16.36 -18.93 -6.60
CA LEU A 63 15.08 -18.83 -7.29
C LEU A 63 13.99 -19.62 -6.55
N LEU A 64 12.74 -19.19 -6.64
CA LEU A 64 11.63 -19.93 -6.02
C LEU A 64 11.34 -21.27 -6.72
N SER A 65 11.79 -21.41 -7.98
CA SER A 65 11.75 -22.67 -8.73
C SER A 65 12.72 -23.72 -8.19
N ASP A 66 13.78 -23.28 -7.51
CA ASP A 66 14.88 -24.13 -7.03
C ASP A 66 14.70 -24.51 -5.55
N ALA A 67 13.61 -24.05 -4.92
CA ALA A 67 13.32 -24.32 -3.52
C ALA A 67 12.61 -25.68 -3.38
N ASP A 68 13.16 -26.56 -2.53
CA ASP A 68 12.57 -27.87 -2.23
C ASP A 68 11.18 -27.75 -1.56
N GLN A 69 10.94 -26.63 -0.87
CA GLN A 69 9.65 -26.28 -0.27
C GLN A 69 9.02 -25.09 -1.01
N GLU A 70 7.70 -25.14 -1.22
CA GLU A 70 6.97 -23.98 -1.72
C GLU A 70 7.05 -22.81 -0.72
N LEU A 71 7.92 -21.85 -1.02
CA LEU A 71 8.00 -20.59 -0.30
C LEU A 71 6.84 -19.67 -0.73
N ASP A 72 6.06 -19.21 0.24
CA ASP A 72 4.96 -18.26 0.04
C ASP A 72 5.49 -16.82 0.13
N VAL A 73 5.97 -16.29 -0.99
CA VAL A 73 6.55 -14.94 -1.05
C VAL A 73 5.56 -13.94 -1.64
N MET A 74 5.53 -12.74 -1.08
CA MET A 74 4.87 -11.58 -1.67
C MET A 74 5.64 -10.31 -1.32
N VAL A 75 5.65 -9.33 -2.22
CA VAL A 75 6.19 -8.00 -1.96
C VAL A 75 5.15 -6.95 -2.32
N ILE A 76 4.73 -6.18 -1.33
CA ILE A 76 3.78 -5.09 -1.51
C ILE A 76 4.58 -3.80 -1.53
N ASP A 77 4.53 -3.09 -2.65
CA ASP A 77 5.15 -1.78 -2.78
C ASP A 77 4.08 -0.70 -2.74
N ILE A 78 4.24 0.26 -1.82
CA ILE A 78 3.30 1.34 -1.58
C ILE A 78 4.02 2.64 -1.90
N ALA A 79 3.53 3.38 -2.88
CA ALA A 79 3.98 4.73 -3.22
C ALA A 79 2.88 5.72 -2.85
N VAL A 80 3.17 6.61 -1.91
CA VAL A 80 2.24 7.66 -1.42
C VAL A 80 2.76 9.04 -1.77
N MET A 81 1.87 10.03 -1.84
CA MET A 81 2.27 11.44 -1.87
C MET A 81 2.92 11.86 -0.55
N ASP A 82 3.76 12.91 -0.62
CA ASP A 82 4.31 13.53 0.58
C ASP A 82 3.22 14.10 1.49
N ALA A 83 3.33 13.79 2.78
CA ALA A 83 2.34 14.06 3.82
C ALA A 83 2.93 13.71 5.20
N ALA A 84 2.10 13.78 6.24
CA ALA A 84 2.47 13.38 7.60
C ALA A 84 2.59 11.87 7.75
N TRP A 85 3.71 11.33 7.29
CA TRP A 85 4.07 9.92 7.37
C TRP A 85 5.13 9.69 8.44
N GLN A 86 4.85 10.09 9.68
CA GLN A 86 5.72 9.79 10.81
C GLN A 86 5.91 8.26 10.96
N PRO A 87 7.00 7.79 11.58
CA PRO A 87 7.32 6.36 11.66
C PRO A 87 6.20 5.48 12.22
N ASP A 88 5.44 5.98 13.20
CA ASP A 88 4.27 5.33 13.79
C ASP A 88 3.11 5.19 12.79
N VAL A 89 2.82 6.22 11.99
CA VAL A 89 1.80 6.16 10.93
C VAL A 89 2.20 5.16 9.85
N ARG A 90 3.49 5.14 9.45
CA ARG A 90 4.03 4.14 8.51
C ARG A 90 3.90 2.73 9.07
N GLY A 91 4.20 2.55 10.36
CA GLY A 91 4.02 1.28 11.08
C GLY A 91 2.58 0.78 11.01
N GLN A 92 1.60 1.66 11.30
CA GLN A 92 0.18 1.33 11.20
C GLN A 92 -0.24 0.90 9.80
N VAL A 93 0.27 1.56 8.74
CA VAL A 93 -0.01 1.15 7.36
C VAL A 93 0.53 -0.25 7.09
N ILE A 94 1.79 -0.52 7.45
CA ILE A 94 2.44 -1.82 7.23
C ILE A 94 1.69 -2.94 7.95
N GLU A 95 1.33 -2.72 9.22
CA GLU A 95 0.56 -3.68 10.02
C GLU A 95 -0.82 -3.96 9.40
N ARG A 96 -1.54 -2.92 8.99
CA ARG A 96 -2.86 -3.05 8.35
C ARG A 96 -2.79 -3.77 7.01
N VAL A 97 -1.79 -3.49 6.19
CA VAL A 97 -1.57 -4.15 4.90
C VAL A 97 -1.29 -5.63 5.09
N LEU A 98 -0.39 -5.98 6.01
CA LEU A 98 -0.07 -7.38 6.31
C LEU A 98 -1.27 -8.12 6.92
N ALA A 99 -2.05 -7.45 7.77
CA ALA A 99 -3.29 -8.02 8.32
C ALA A 99 -4.34 -8.25 7.23
N ALA A 100 -4.52 -7.31 6.28
CA ALA A 100 -5.43 -7.47 5.15
C ALA A 100 -5.04 -8.65 4.26
N LEU A 101 -3.74 -8.82 3.99
CA LEU A 101 -3.25 -9.99 3.27
C LEU A 101 -3.55 -11.28 4.04
N ALA A 102 -3.24 -11.34 5.33
CA ALA A 102 -3.49 -12.53 6.15
C ALA A 102 -4.99 -12.91 6.15
N ALA A 103 -5.87 -11.91 6.32
CA ALA A 103 -7.31 -12.09 6.27
C ALA A 103 -7.81 -12.66 4.94
N ALA A 104 -7.33 -12.13 3.80
CA ALA A 104 -7.71 -12.60 2.46
C ALA A 104 -7.29 -14.06 2.17
N PHE A 105 -6.37 -14.60 2.97
CA PHE A 105 -5.94 -16.01 2.91
C PHE A 105 -6.40 -16.85 4.12
N GLY A 106 -7.23 -16.30 5.00
CA GLY A 106 -7.71 -16.98 6.20
C GLY A 106 -6.59 -17.35 7.18
N LEU A 107 -5.49 -16.60 7.18
CA LEU A 107 -4.36 -16.81 8.08
C LEU A 107 -4.50 -15.94 9.34
N GLU A 108 -4.12 -16.49 10.50
CA GLU A 108 -4.08 -15.71 11.75
C GLU A 108 -2.98 -14.64 11.72
N LYS A 109 -1.88 -14.92 11.04
CA LYS A 109 -0.70 -14.05 10.94
C LYS A 109 -0.15 -14.03 9.52
N PRO A 110 0.42 -12.90 9.07
CA PRO A 110 1.09 -12.83 7.77
C PRO A 110 2.28 -13.78 7.72
N SER A 111 2.60 -14.27 6.52
CA SER A 111 3.82 -15.06 6.31
C SER A 111 5.08 -14.20 6.57
N PRO A 112 6.15 -14.75 7.17
CA PRO A 112 7.42 -14.02 7.39
C PRO A 112 8.12 -13.62 6.07
N THR A 113 7.74 -14.22 4.96
CA THR A 113 8.27 -13.93 3.62
C THR A 113 7.38 -12.97 2.83
N TRP A 114 6.40 -12.33 3.47
CA TRP A 114 5.65 -11.22 2.90
C TRP A 114 6.22 -9.90 3.38
N TRP A 115 6.67 -9.07 2.46
CA TRP A 115 7.36 -7.82 2.78
C TRP A 115 6.59 -6.62 2.24
N VAL A 116 6.73 -5.48 2.91
CA VAL A 116 6.12 -4.20 2.52
C VAL A 116 7.22 -3.15 2.35
N ASN A 117 7.26 -2.53 1.18
CA ASN A 117 8.02 -1.31 0.94
C ASN A 117 7.06 -0.11 1.02
N PHE A 118 7.42 0.90 1.80
CA PHE A 118 6.66 2.15 1.90
C PHE A 118 7.54 3.29 1.41
N ARG A 119 7.14 3.92 0.29
CA ARG A 119 7.87 4.98 -0.38
C ARG A 119 7.03 6.25 -0.39
N VAL A 120 7.59 7.32 0.16
CA VAL A 120 7.03 8.66 0.01
C VAL A 120 7.61 9.26 -1.26
N ILE A 121 6.72 9.76 -2.12
CA ILE A 121 7.09 10.49 -3.32
C ILE A 121 7.07 11.97 -2.99
N ASP A 122 8.23 12.60 -3.14
CA ASP A 122 8.45 14.01 -2.84
C ASP A 122 7.41 14.91 -3.52
N GLU A 123 6.98 15.95 -2.80
CA GLU A 123 6.05 16.95 -3.30
C GLU A 123 6.51 17.49 -4.68
N GLY A 124 5.57 17.56 -5.62
CA GLY A 124 5.87 17.97 -7.00
C GLY A 124 6.27 16.83 -7.96
N SER A 125 6.54 15.63 -7.45
CA SER A 125 6.94 14.46 -8.27
C SER A 125 5.78 13.54 -8.66
N TRP A 126 4.55 13.92 -8.31
CA TRP A 126 3.34 13.21 -8.71
C TRP A 126 2.50 14.05 -9.68
N GLY A 127 1.89 13.40 -10.68
CA GLY A 127 1.04 14.10 -11.65
C GLY A 127 -0.16 13.29 -12.14
N SER A 128 -1.19 14.01 -12.59
CA SER A 128 -2.35 13.46 -13.29
C SER A 128 -2.97 14.54 -14.16
N SER A 129 -3.67 14.14 -15.24
CA SER A 129 -4.39 15.05 -16.13
C SER A 129 -3.54 16.21 -16.68
N GLY A 130 -2.23 15.95 -16.88
CA GLY A 130 -1.28 16.93 -17.41
C GLY A 130 -0.73 17.93 -16.39
N GLY A 131 -1.04 17.79 -15.10
CA GLY A 131 -0.55 18.67 -14.04
C GLY A 131 0.16 17.92 -12.92
N VAL A 132 0.99 18.65 -12.19
CA VAL A 132 1.58 18.22 -10.91
C VAL A 132 0.49 18.26 -9.83
N LEU A 133 0.46 17.25 -8.97
CA LEU A 133 -0.46 17.14 -7.86
C LEU A 133 0.23 17.43 -6.53
N SER A 134 -0.56 17.96 -5.61
CA SER A 134 -0.18 18.25 -4.23
C SER A 134 -1.20 17.65 -3.27
N VAL A 135 -0.76 17.26 -2.07
CA VAL A 135 -1.70 16.86 -1.02
C VAL A 135 -2.45 18.07 -0.45
N LEU A 136 -1.88 19.28 -0.54
CA LEU A 136 -2.41 20.47 0.12
C LEU A 136 -3.85 20.82 -0.30
N PRO A 137 -4.22 20.82 -1.61
CA PRO A 137 -5.61 21.05 -2.02
C PRO A 137 -6.58 19.98 -1.51
N LEU A 138 -6.10 18.77 -1.21
CA LEU A 138 -6.95 17.68 -0.72
C LEU A 138 -7.32 17.86 0.76
N LEU A 139 -6.55 18.65 1.52
CA LEU A 139 -6.83 18.88 2.95
C LEU A 139 -8.17 19.58 3.17
N ASP A 140 -8.63 20.38 2.20
CA ASP A 140 -9.89 21.12 2.26
C ASP A 140 -11.09 20.32 1.71
N SER A 141 -10.88 19.07 1.28
CA SER A 141 -11.95 18.21 0.72
C SER A 141 -12.93 17.65 1.75
N GLY A 142 -12.63 17.81 3.05
CA GLY A 142 -13.44 17.29 4.16
C GLY A 142 -13.23 15.80 4.48
N VAL A 143 -12.32 15.12 3.78
CA VAL A 143 -12.02 13.69 4.06
C VAL A 143 -11.01 13.50 5.19
N PHE A 144 -10.16 14.49 5.45
CA PHE A 144 -9.14 14.45 6.51
C PHE A 144 -9.74 14.87 7.86
N THR A 145 -9.30 14.23 8.94
CA THR A 145 -9.55 14.75 10.29
C THR A 145 -8.73 16.02 10.53
N GLU A 146 -9.19 16.90 11.43
CA GLU A 146 -8.46 18.13 11.75
C GLU A 146 -7.03 17.88 12.24
N GLU A 147 -6.83 16.80 13.00
CA GLU A 147 -5.51 16.38 13.47
C GLU A 147 -4.58 16.04 12.30
N ARG A 148 -5.08 15.27 11.33
CA ARG A 148 -4.30 14.91 10.14
C ARG A 148 -4.01 16.11 9.25
N VAL A 149 -4.95 17.03 9.09
CA VAL A 149 -4.68 18.30 8.39
C VAL A 149 -3.55 19.07 9.04
N LYS A 150 -3.58 19.25 10.36
CA LYS A 150 -2.50 19.93 11.11
C LYS A 150 -1.17 19.22 10.97
N ALA A 151 -1.17 17.89 11.08
CA ALA A 151 0.04 17.09 10.94
C ALA A 151 0.66 17.22 9.55
N VAL A 152 -0.14 17.16 8.49
CA VAL A 152 0.34 17.28 7.09
C VAL A 152 0.94 18.65 6.85
N ARG A 153 0.24 19.72 7.26
CA ARG A 153 0.74 21.10 7.15
C ARG A 153 2.08 21.27 7.88
N ALA A 154 2.17 20.77 9.11
CA ALA A 154 3.41 20.79 9.88
C ALA A 154 4.55 20.01 9.21
N ALA A 155 4.27 18.84 8.64
CA ALA A 155 5.27 18.01 7.96
C ALA A 155 5.83 18.67 6.69
N LEU A 156 4.99 19.43 5.98
CA LEU A 156 5.35 20.14 4.75
C LEU A 156 5.83 21.58 4.98
N GLY A 157 5.80 22.07 6.21
CA GLY A 157 6.26 23.40 6.58
C GLY A 157 5.36 24.55 6.10
N VAL A 158 4.04 24.31 6.01
CA VAL A 158 3.02 25.28 5.53
C VAL A 158 1.89 25.52 6.51
#